data_AF-A0A2N2CZL3-F1
#
_entry.id   AF-A0A2N2CZL3-F1
#
_cell.length_a   1.000
_cell.length_b   1.000
_cell.length_c   1.000
_cell.angle_alpha   90.00
_cell.angle_beta   90.00
_cell.angle_gamma   90.00
#
_symmetry.space_group_name_H-M   'P 1'
#
loop_
_entity.id
_entity.type
_entity.pdbx_description
1 polymer ?
#
loop_
_entity_poly.entity_id
_entity_poly.type
_entity_poly.pdbx_seq_one_letter_code
_entity_poly.pdbx_strand_id
1 'polypeptide(L)'
;MDTFKLKIDKLVHWDYFPMLVFGLLILIFHFFVRPSGDDIIYGTVFYQEPVLTFVHDAYYTWSSRILIMPVAAFFAGNPFGLFSIMNILTYLLLAIMISKLFVYENKLKTNWVLVFLLICVPFVSMMTTAGWVVTSIHYLWPLTFCLVAIYPLKKHCLGEVVRWYEYPIYFLTAIFAMNMEIVAAILMSLYLIFSLYFMYKKKISIYVTLMAIIFVGNLVFIFLCPGNGIREVSEIAANFPEYATFGFLQKLTISATSHVFSIDQNFILIAVMAMAGLFSWQKYKSWVPRIIGISPFVFCVLINIFRVIVLSPKFHFLFAKFTGNAIDSWVTYTGIAMGYLGFYHYLVFAFMSVFVVILALMTYVLFKDSDKLGIAVLVMGASIMARVVMGFSPTVYESGARTFLFQYVTMVIFGILMYSEFNPLMTDDNQKKLFLLLGFMGVLGYLESFLKII
;
A
#
# COMPACT_ATOMS: atom_id res chain seq x y z
N MET A 1 -9.74 -43.95 -5.88
CA MET A 1 -8.54 -43.12 -6.12
C MET A 1 -8.77 -42.11 -7.23
N ASP A 2 -9.49 -42.48 -8.30
CA ASP A 2 -9.75 -41.60 -9.45
C ASP A 2 -10.67 -40.43 -9.15
N THR A 3 -11.70 -40.61 -8.31
CA THR A 3 -12.57 -39.53 -7.84
C THR A 3 -11.84 -38.47 -7.01
N PHE A 4 -10.80 -38.86 -6.25
CA PHE A 4 -9.98 -37.93 -5.49
C PHE A 4 -9.02 -37.15 -6.40
N LYS A 5 -8.37 -37.83 -7.35
CA LYS A 5 -7.55 -37.17 -8.39
C LYS A 5 -8.37 -36.16 -9.21
N LEU A 6 -9.60 -36.50 -9.59
CA LEU A 6 -10.48 -35.64 -10.37
C LEU A 6 -10.96 -34.42 -9.58
N LYS A 7 -11.13 -34.53 -8.26
CA LYS A 7 -11.42 -33.39 -7.37
C LYS A 7 -10.20 -32.47 -7.21
N ILE A 8 -9.00 -33.02 -7.06
CA ILE A 8 -7.77 -32.23 -7.01
C ILE A 8 -7.54 -31.51 -8.33
N ASP A 9 -7.73 -32.18 -9.45
CA ASP A 9 -7.53 -31.60 -10.78
C ASP A 9 -8.48 -30.42 -11.03
N LYS A 10 -9.75 -30.57 -10.65
CA LYS A 10 -10.74 -29.47 -10.66
C LYS A 10 -10.33 -28.30 -9.75
N LEU A 11 -9.71 -28.58 -8.61
CA LEU A 11 -9.28 -27.55 -7.67
C LEU A 11 -8.07 -26.76 -8.21
N VAL A 12 -7.08 -27.44 -8.77
CA VAL A 12 -5.86 -26.79 -9.30
C VAL A 12 -6.16 -25.93 -10.54
N HIS A 13 -7.16 -26.30 -11.32
CA HIS A 13 -7.63 -25.53 -12.48
C HIS A 13 -8.69 -24.48 -12.12
N TRP A 14 -9.02 -24.29 -10.83
CA TRP A 14 -9.93 -23.24 -10.41
C TRP A 14 -9.26 -21.87 -10.51
N ASP A 15 -9.92 -20.90 -11.14
CA ASP A 15 -9.39 -19.53 -11.33
C ASP A 15 -8.81 -18.89 -10.05
N TYR A 16 -9.38 -19.20 -8.88
CA TYR A 16 -8.95 -18.65 -7.58
C TYR A 16 -8.02 -19.57 -6.77
N PHE A 17 -7.58 -20.70 -7.34
CA PHE A 17 -6.58 -21.57 -6.73
C PHE A 17 -5.30 -20.83 -6.28
N PRO A 18 -4.74 -19.87 -7.07
CA PRO A 18 -3.56 -19.13 -6.64
C PRO A 18 -3.76 -18.42 -5.30
N MET A 19 -4.96 -17.89 -5.02
CA MET A 19 -5.24 -17.22 -3.74
C MET A 19 -5.14 -18.19 -2.56
N LEU A 20 -5.54 -19.46 -2.72
CA LEU A 20 -5.35 -20.47 -1.66
C LEU A 20 -3.86 -20.69 -1.37
N VAL A 21 -3.03 -20.70 -2.42
CA VAL A 21 -1.56 -20.79 -2.26
C VAL A 21 -1.02 -19.56 -1.54
N PHE A 22 -1.49 -18.37 -1.88
CA PHE A 22 -1.15 -17.15 -1.15
C PHE A 22 -1.55 -17.23 0.33
N GLY A 23 -2.76 -17.69 0.64
CA GLY A 23 -3.21 -17.91 2.02
C GLY A 23 -2.35 -18.91 2.78
N LEU A 24 -1.91 -20.00 2.13
CA LEU A 24 -0.98 -20.97 2.72
C LEU A 24 0.39 -20.34 3.02
N LEU A 25 0.92 -19.54 2.11
CA LEU A 25 2.19 -18.82 2.31
C LEU A 25 2.12 -17.82 3.48
N ILE A 26 0.99 -17.12 3.63
CA ILE A 26 0.74 -16.23 4.77
C ILE A 26 0.51 -17.02 6.07
N LEU A 27 -0.14 -18.18 6.02
CA LEU A 27 -0.29 -19.06 7.18
C LEU A 27 1.07 -19.50 7.71
N ILE A 28 2.02 -19.81 6.83
CA ILE A 28 3.39 -20.18 7.23
C ILE A 28 4.01 -19.06 8.08
N PHE A 29 3.85 -17.78 7.70
CA PHE A 29 4.33 -16.66 8.52
C PHE A 29 3.72 -16.67 9.93
N HIS A 30 2.40 -16.86 10.03
CA HIS A 30 1.69 -16.82 11.32
C HIS A 30 2.09 -17.95 12.29
N PHE A 31 2.73 -19.02 11.83
CA PHE A 31 3.30 -20.02 12.76
C PHE A 31 4.48 -19.46 13.56
N PHE A 32 5.27 -18.55 12.99
CA PHE A 32 6.49 -18.01 13.58
C PHE A 32 6.30 -16.64 14.24
N VAL A 33 5.30 -15.86 13.79
CA VAL A 33 5.00 -14.54 14.33
C VAL A 33 4.44 -14.60 15.76
N ARG A 34 4.78 -13.60 16.57
CA ARG A 34 4.25 -13.39 17.93
C ARG A 34 3.83 -11.93 18.14
N PRO A 35 2.92 -11.66 19.10
CA PRO A 35 2.60 -10.29 19.52
C PRO A 35 3.86 -9.50 19.88
N SER A 36 3.93 -8.25 19.45
CA SER A 36 5.08 -7.36 19.72
C SER A 36 4.67 -5.89 19.67
N GLY A 37 5.52 -4.99 20.18
CA GLY A 37 5.29 -3.55 20.13
C GLY A 37 3.95 -3.14 20.74
N ASP A 38 3.17 -2.36 20.00
CA ASP A 38 1.87 -1.84 20.40
C ASP A 38 0.85 -2.95 20.65
N ASP A 39 1.04 -4.16 20.11
CA ASP A 39 0.15 -5.30 20.39
C ASP A 39 0.08 -5.57 21.92
N ILE A 40 1.19 -5.37 22.64
CA ILE A 40 1.23 -5.56 24.10
C ILE A 40 0.41 -4.47 24.79
N ILE A 41 0.57 -3.22 24.38
CA ILE A 41 -0.12 -2.05 24.95
C ILE A 41 -1.63 -2.18 24.72
N TYR A 42 -2.05 -2.44 23.48
CA TYR A 42 -3.46 -2.65 23.15
C TYR A 42 -4.06 -3.86 23.88
N GLY A 43 -3.27 -4.92 24.07
CA GLY A 43 -3.66 -6.07 24.88
C GLY A 43 -3.91 -5.71 26.35
N THR A 44 -3.08 -4.85 26.95
CA THR A 44 -3.30 -4.39 28.33
C THR A 44 -4.54 -3.51 28.48
N VAL A 45 -4.77 -2.58 27.54
CA VAL A 45 -5.93 -1.68 27.55
C VAL A 45 -7.23 -2.48 27.52
N PHE A 46 -7.29 -3.55 26.72
CA PHE A 46 -8.47 -4.41 26.61
C PHE A 46 -8.97 -4.97 27.95
N TYR A 47 -8.06 -5.24 28.89
CA TYR A 47 -8.41 -5.80 30.21
C TYR A 47 -8.63 -4.75 31.30
N GLN A 48 -8.06 -3.54 31.13
CA GLN A 48 -8.05 -2.52 32.17
C GLN A 48 -9.19 -1.51 32.03
N GLU A 49 -9.69 -1.29 30.82
CA GLU A 49 -10.66 -0.24 30.53
C GLU A 49 -11.90 -0.75 29.80
N PRO A 50 -13.11 -0.31 30.18
CA PRO A 50 -14.30 -0.55 29.37
C PRO A 50 -14.15 0.06 27.96
N VAL A 51 -14.59 -0.66 26.93
CA VAL A 51 -14.43 -0.24 25.51
C VAL A 51 -14.96 1.17 25.23
N LEU A 52 -16.10 1.55 25.82
CA LEU A 52 -16.68 2.88 25.62
C LEU A 52 -15.82 3.98 26.25
N THR A 53 -15.20 3.71 27.40
CA THR A 53 -14.26 4.62 28.07
C THR A 53 -13.00 4.78 27.22
N PHE A 54 -12.42 3.67 26.76
CA PHE A 54 -11.26 3.70 25.88
C PHE A 54 -11.53 4.51 24.59
N VAL A 55 -12.68 4.30 23.94
CA VAL A 55 -13.04 5.04 22.72
C VAL A 55 -13.28 6.53 23.01
N HIS A 56 -13.96 6.85 24.11
CA HIS A 56 -14.19 8.22 24.54
C HIS A 56 -12.86 8.95 24.78
N ASP A 57 -11.98 8.36 25.58
CA ASP A 57 -10.72 8.98 25.96
C ASP A 57 -9.78 9.07 24.76
N ALA A 58 -9.73 8.05 23.91
CA ALA A 58 -9.01 8.10 22.65
C ALA A 58 -9.51 9.23 21.74
N TYR A 59 -10.83 9.44 21.61
CA TYR A 59 -11.37 10.54 20.79
C TYR A 59 -10.92 11.90 21.31
N TYR A 60 -10.90 12.10 22.63
CA TYR A 60 -10.52 13.37 23.21
C TYR A 60 -9.01 13.61 23.27
N THR A 61 -8.19 12.56 23.34
CA THR A 61 -6.75 12.69 23.64
C THR A 61 -5.80 12.12 22.59
N TRP A 62 -6.27 11.26 21.68
CA TRP A 62 -5.37 10.50 20.81
C TRP A 62 -5.76 10.41 19.33
N SER A 63 -6.97 9.96 18.99
CA SER A 63 -7.29 9.63 17.60
C SER A 63 -8.78 9.58 17.28
N SER A 64 -9.10 9.94 16.03
CA SER A 64 -10.43 9.72 15.43
C SER A 64 -10.76 8.25 15.10
N ARG A 65 -9.83 7.32 15.35
CA ARG A 65 -9.93 5.89 14.97
C ARG A 65 -10.82 5.07 15.91
N ILE A 66 -12.04 5.56 16.13
CA ILE A 66 -12.97 5.06 17.14
C ILE A 66 -13.43 3.62 16.93
N LEU A 67 -13.33 3.07 15.71
CA LEU A 67 -13.68 1.67 15.43
C LEU A 67 -12.47 0.74 15.37
N ILE A 68 -11.40 1.14 14.68
CA ILE A 68 -10.27 0.24 14.44
C ILE A 68 -9.38 0.08 15.68
N MET A 69 -9.29 1.08 16.56
CA MET A 69 -8.56 0.97 17.83
C MET A 69 -9.17 -0.08 18.78
N PRO A 70 -10.47 -0.06 19.11
CA PRO A 70 -11.04 -1.09 19.98
C PRO A 70 -11.02 -2.47 19.34
N VAL A 71 -11.10 -2.57 18.00
CA VAL A 71 -10.91 -3.85 17.31
C VAL A 71 -9.48 -4.35 17.47
N ALA A 72 -8.48 -3.46 17.36
CA ALA A 72 -7.08 -3.81 17.64
C ALA A 72 -6.89 -4.28 19.09
N ALA A 73 -7.46 -3.56 20.07
CA ALA A 73 -7.44 -3.95 21.49
C ALA A 73 -8.07 -5.32 21.71
N PHE A 74 -9.24 -5.58 21.11
CA PHE A 74 -9.92 -6.88 21.19
C PHE A 74 -9.03 -8.02 20.69
N PHE A 75 -8.43 -7.90 19.50
CA PHE A 75 -7.58 -8.97 18.97
C PHE A 75 -6.25 -9.10 19.72
N ALA A 76 -5.70 -8.00 20.22
CA ALA A 76 -4.45 -7.98 20.99
C ALA A 76 -4.63 -8.60 22.39
N GLY A 77 -5.78 -8.39 23.02
CA GLY A 77 -6.12 -8.95 24.33
C GLY A 77 -6.63 -10.40 24.28
N ASN A 78 -6.93 -10.95 23.11
CA ASN A 78 -7.41 -12.34 22.96
C ASN A 78 -6.30 -13.28 22.46
N PRO A 79 -6.49 -14.62 22.48
CA PRO A 79 -5.49 -15.55 21.98
C PRO A 79 -5.04 -15.22 20.56
N PHE A 80 -3.73 -15.09 20.34
CA PHE A 80 -3.15 -14.66 19.06
C PHE A 80 -3.58 -15.50 17.84
N GLY A 81 -3.96 -16.77 18.07
CA GLY A 81 -4.53 -17.63 17.02
C GLY A 81 -5.83 -17.09 16.43
N LEU A 82 -6.66 -16.41 17.23
CA LEU A 82 -7.90 -15.76 16.76
C LEU A 82 -7.59 -14.65 15.76
N PHE A 83 -6.63 -13.78 16.10
CA PHE A 83 -6.12 -12.76 15.19
C PHE A 83 -5.55 -13.39 13.92
N SER A 84 -4.71 -14.42 14.07
CA SER A 84 -4.04 -15.07 12.94
C SER A 84 -5.02 -15.62 11.91
N ILE A 85 -6.09 -16.30 12.35
CA ILE A 85 -7.14 -16.82 11.46
C ILE A 85 -7.81 -15.67 10.69
N MET A 86 -8.26 -14.63 11.41
CA MET A 86 -8.92 -13.49 10.78
C MET A 86 -8.00 -12.72 9.83
N ASN A 87 -6.72 -12.60 10.18
CA ASN A 87 -5.74 -11.89 9.37
C ASN A 87 -5.44 -12.64 8.07
N ILE A 88 -5.30 -13.97 8.10
CA ILE A 88 -5.16 -14.81 6.91
C ILE A 88 -6.38 -14.65 5.99
N LEU A 89 -7.59 -14.63 6.56
CA LEU A 89 -8.81 -14.37 5.78
C LEU A 89 -8.80 -12.98 5.14
N THR A 90 -8.28 -11.96 5.82
CA THR A 90 -8.09 -10.61 5.25
C THR A 90 -7.08 -10.62 4.10
N TYR A 91 -5.95 -11.32 4.21
CA TYR A 91 -5.00 -11.48 3.11
C TYR A 91 -5.61 -12.20 1.89
N LEU A 92 -6.39 -13.26 2.13
CA LEU A 92 -7.14 -13.93 1.07
C LEU A 92 -8.13 -12.99 0.40
N LEU A 93 -8.89 -12.23 1.19
CA LEU A 93 -9.84 -11.26 0.70
C LEU A 93 -9.14 -10.17 -0.13
N LEU A 94 -7.97 -9.68 0.29
CA LEU A 94 -7.15 -8.74 -0.47
C LEU A 94 -6.87 -9.26 -1.88
N ALA A 95 -6.33 -10.47 -2.01
CA ALA A 95 -6.02 -11.08 -3.30
C ALA A 95 -7.29 -11.32 -4.15
N ILE A 96 -8.36 -11.80 -3.54
CA ILE A 96 -9.64 -12.03 -4.21
C ILE A 96 -10.23 -10.71 -4.73
N MET A 97 -10.18 -9.64 -3.94
CA MET A 97 -10.75 -8.35 -4.33
C MET A 97 -9.93 -7.66 -5.42
N ILE A 98 -8.60 -7.74 -5.39
CA ILE A 98 -7.76 -7.26 -6.50
C ILE A 98 -8.12 -8.02 -7.78
N SER A 99 -8.23 -9.35 -7.71
CA SER A 99 -8.63 -10.17 -8.86
C SER A 99 -10.02 -9.78 -9.39
N LYS A 100 -11.03 -9.70 -8.51
CA LYS A 100 -12.39 -9.33 -8.89
C LYS A 100 -12.49 -7.92 -9.49
N LEU A 101 -11.64 -6.99 -9.07
CA LEU A 101 -11.64 -5.62 -9.57
C LEU A 101 -10.90 -5.52 -10.91
N PHE A 102 -9.73 -6.15 -11.05
CA PHE A 102 -8.79 -5.82 -12.13
C PHE A 102 -8.42 -6.98 -13.07
N VAL A 103 -8.81 -8.22 -12.76
CA VAL A 103 -8.52 -9.40 -13.59
C VAL A 103 -9.78 -9.82 -14.37
N TYR A 104 -9.67 -9.78 -15.70
CA TYR A 104 -10.79 -10.05 -16.61
C TYR A 104 -10.55 -11.30 -17.46
N GLU A 105 -9.39 -11.37 -18.11
CA GLU A 105 -9.02 -12.44 -19.04
C GLU A 105 -7.94 -13.35 -18.46
N ASN A 106 -7.93 -14.60 -18.94
CA ASN A 106 -6.98 -15.64 -18.53
C ASN A 106 -6.81 -15.72 -17.01
N LYS A 107 -7.96 -15.76 -16.29
CA LYS A 107 -8.06 -15.52 -14.86
C LYS A 107 -7.06 -16.35 -14.04
N LEU A 108 -6.99 -17.65 -14.27
CA LEU A 108 -6.04 -18.52 -13.57
C LEU A 108 -4.58 -18.02 -13.71
N LYS A 109 -4.11 -17.77 -14.94
CA LYS A 109 -2.73 -17.33 -15.20
C LYS A 109 -2.47 -15.93 -14.62
N THR A 110 -3.40 -15.00 -14.80
CA THR A 110 -3.27 -13.64 -14.27
C THR A 110 -3.34 -13.62 -12.74
N ASN A 111 -4.12 -14.52 -12.12
CA ASN A 111 -4.17 -14.68 -10.67
C ASN A 111 -2.88 -15.28 -10.11
N TRP A 112 -2.18 -16.16 -10.84
CA TRP A 112 -0.82 -16.56 -10.47
C TRP A 112 0.15 -15.37 -10.48
N VAL A 113 0.09 -14.53 -11.51
CA VAL A 113 0.90 -13.30 -11.56
C VAL A 113 0.56 -12.36 -10.40
N LEU A 114 -0.73 -12.23 -10.04
CA LEU A 114 -1.14 -11.46 -8.86
C LEU A 114 -0.49 -11.99 -7.59
N VAL A 115 -0.49 -13.31 -7.40
CA VAL A 115 0.14 -13.93 -6.24
C VAL A 115 1.66 -13.71 -6.25
N PHE A 116 2.33 -13.86 -7.40
CA PHE A 116 3.76 -13.57 -7.53
C PHE A 116 4.11 -12.12 -7.16
N LEU A 117 3.28 -11.15 -7.57
CA LEU A 117 3.47 -9.76 -7.19
C LEU A 117 3.13 -9.51 -5.71
N LEU A 118 2.09 -10.13 -5.16
CA LEU A 118 1.73 -9.99 -3.75
C LEU A 118 2.81 -10.53 -2.81
N ILE A 119 3.45 -11.66 -3.15
CA ILE A 119 4.53 -12.22 -2.31
C ILE A 119 5.85 -11.44 -2.43
N CYS A 120 6.00 -10.58 -3.45
CA CYS A 120 7.07 -9.56 -3.50
C CYS A 120 6.82 -8.38 -2.54
N VAL A 121 5.61 -8.25 -1.99
CA VAL A 121 5.31 -7.19 -1.01
C VAL A 121 5.90 -7.60 0.35
N PRO A 122 6.71 -6.75 0.99
CA PRO A 122 7.41 -7.09 2.22
C PRO A 122 6.49 -6.98 3.46
N PHE A 123 5.43 -7.78 3.49
CA PHE A 123 4.43 -7.74 4.55
C PHE A 123 5.05 -7.92 5.93
N VAL A 124 6.00 -8.84 6.08
CA VAL A 124 6.69 -9.09 7.36
C VAL A 124 7.36 -7.84 7.92
N SER A 125 8.16 -7.17 7.08
CA SER A 125 8.88 -5.97 7.48
C SER A 125 7.92 -4.87 7.93
N MET A 126 6.85 -4.67 7.17
CA MET A 126 5.83 -3.66 7.48
C MET A 126 5.07 -3.99 8.77
N MET A 127 4.55 -5.21 8.89
CA MET A 127 3.68 -5.61 10.01
C MET A 127 4.44 -5.71 11.35
N THR A 128 5.76 -5.90 11.32
CA THR A 128 6.57 -6.00 12.54
C THR A 128 6.87 -4.63 13.17
N THR A 129 6.74 -3.52 12.43
CA THR A 129 7.19 -2.19 12.91
C THR A 129 6.52 -1.75 14.23
N ALA A 130 5.18 -1.74 14.29
CA ALA A 130 4.44 -1.38 15.50
C ALA A 130 3.80 -2.61 16.20
N GLY A 131 3.95 -3.81 15.63
CA GLY A 131 3.23 -5.00 16.07
C GLY A 131 2.25 -5.51 15.01
N TRP A 132 2.12 -6.83 14.92
CA TRP A 132 1.39 -7.50 13.85
C TRP A 132 -0.11 -7.25 13.94
N VAL A 133 -0.66 -7.22 15.16
CA VAL A 133 -2.09 -7.01 15.38
C VAL A 133 -2.47 -5.58 15.03
N VAL A 134 -1.80 -4.62 15.67
CA VAL A 134 -2.09 -3.20 15.51
C VAL A 134 -1.81 -2.74 14.07
N THR A 135 -0.68 -3.12 13.49
CA THR A 135 -0.35 -2.71 12.11
C THR A 135 -1.33 -3.33 11.10
N SER A 136 -1.74 -4.59 11.28
CA SER A 136 -2.70 -5.21 10.35
C SER A 136 -4.08 -4.58 10.45
N ILE A 137 -4.59 -4.36 11.67
CA ILE A 137 -5.94 -3.81 11.88
C ILE A 137 -6.00 -2.33 11.53
N HIS A 138 -4.92 -1.58 11.76
CA HIS A 138 -4.86 -0.19 11.33
C HIS A 138 -4.60 -0.07 9.84
N TYR A 139 -3.73 -0.85 9.20
CA TYR A 139 -3.35 -0.57 7.80
C TYR A 139 -3.92 -1.58 6.80
N LEU A 140 -3.68 -2.87 7.02
CA LEU A 140 -4.04 -3.93 6.07
C LEU A 140 -5.55 -4.14 5.95
N TRP A 141 -6.26 -4.17 7.08
CA TRP A 141 -7.70 -4.42 7.10
C TRP A 141 -8.46 -3.25 6.45
N PRO A 142 -8.19 -1.98 6.78
CA PRO A 142 -8.83 -0.85 6.12
C PRO A 142 -8.51 -0.78 4.62
N LEU A 143 -7.28 -1.09 4.21
CA LEU A 143 -6.93 -1.21 2.79
C LEU A 143 -7.74 -2.32 2.08
N THR A 144 -7.85 -3.48 2.69
CA THR A 144 -8.57 -4.61 2.12
C THR A 144 -10.06 -4.32 2.01
N PHE A 145 -10.65 -3.78 3.08
CA PHE A 145 -12.06 -3.41 3.13
C PHE A 145 -12.38 -2.20 2.24
N CYS A 146 -11.42 -1.32 1.98
CA CYS A 146 -11.53 -0.28 0.95
C CYS A 146 -11.76 -0.89 -0.45
N LEU A 147 -11.06 -1.97 -0.81
CA LEU A 147 -11.29 -2.66 -2.09
C LEU A 147 -12.69 -3.28 -2.17
N VAL A 148 -13.21 -3.82 -1.05
CA VAL A 148 -14.59 -4.31 -0.96
C VAL A 148 -15.58 -3.15 -1.14
N ALA A 149 -15.34 -2.03 -0.48
CA ALA A 149 -16.15 -0.82 -0.59
C ALA A 149 -16.15 -0.21 -2.00
N ILE A 150 -15.04 -0.31 -2.75
CA ILE A 150 -14.96 0.20 -4.13
C ILE A 150 -15.65 -0.73 -5.14
N TYR A 151 -15.83 -2.01 -4.83
CA TYR A 151 -16.46 -2.99 -5.73
C TYR A 151 -17.86 -2.63 -6.28
N PRO A 152 -18.80 -2.06 -5.52
CA PRO A 152 -20.07 -1.57 -6.07
C PRO A 152 -19.88 -0.50 -7.16
N LEU A 153 -18.83 0.33 -7.11
CA LEU A 153 -18.56 1.31 -8.16
C LEU A 153 -18.30 0.61 -9.49
N LYS A 154 -17.48 -0.47 -9.49
CA LYS A 154 -17.25 -1.30 -10.68
C LYS A 154 -18.57 -1.87 -11.22
N LYS A 155 -19.40 -2.44 -10.35
CA LYS A 155 -20.70 -3.00 -10.76
C LYS A 155 -21.59 -1.96 -11.42
N HIS A 156 -21.70 -0.77 -10.82
CA HIS A 156 -22.46 0.33 -11.40
C HIS A 156 -21.90 0.80 -12.76
N CYS A 157 -20.57 0.87 -12.91
CA CYS A 157 -19.94 1.20 -14.19
C CYS A 157 -20.24 0.17 -15.28
N LEU A 158 -20.25 -1.11 -14.93
CA LEU A 158 -20.54 -2.22 -15.86
C LEU A 158 -22.05 -2.47 -16.05
N GLY A 159 -22.92 -1.75 -15.34
CA GLY A 159 -24.36 -1.99 -15.37
C GLY A 159 -24.79 -3.32 -14.73
N GLU A 160 -23.94 -3.90 -13.89
CA GLU A 160 -24.25 -5.13 -13.15
C GLU A 160 -25.24 -4.85 -12.01
N VAL A 161 -26.14 -5.81 -11.76
CA VAL A 161 -27.10 -5.72 -10.64
C VAL A 161 -26.38 -5.96 -9.32
N VAL A 162 -26.46 -4.97 -8.42
CA VAL A 162 -26.05 -5.11 -7.02
C VAL A 162 -27.19 -5.77 -6.25
N ARG A 163 -26.93 -6.93 -5.66
CA ARG A 163 -27.95 -7.67 -4.91
C ARG A 163 -28.17 -6.99 -3.54
N TRP A 164 -29.39 -7.05 -3.03
CA TRP A 164 -29.77 -6.32 -1.80
C TRP A 164 -28.87 -6.65 -0.60
N TYR A 165 -28.45 -7.91 -0.46
CA TYR A 165 -27.60 -8.38 0.64
C TYR A 165 -26.12 -7.96 0.50
N GLU A 166 -25.70 -7.44 -0.66
CA GLU A 166 -24.35 -6.93 -0.85
C GLU A 166 -24.19 -5.51 -0.27
N TYR A 167 -25.25 -4.70 -0.27
CA TYR A 167 -25.20 -3.33 0.24
C TYR A 167 -24.78 -3.25 1.72
N PRO A 168 -25.31 -4.08 2.65
CA PRO A 168 -24.82 -4.10 4.02
C PRO A 168 -23.32 -4.43 4.12
N ILE A 169 -22.82 -5.35 3.29
CA ILE A 169 -21.40 -5.72 3.28
C ILE A 169 -20.54 -4.54 2.82
N TYR A 170 -20.90 -3.91 1.69
CA TYR A 170 -20.18 -2.74 1.19
C TYR A 170 -20.22 -1.57 2.18
N PHE A 171 -21.38 -1.36 2.81
CA PHE A 171 -21.53 -0.33 3.84
C PHE A 171 -20.65 -0.60 5.06
N LEU A 172 -20.71 -1.78 5.67
CA LEU A 172 -19.93 -2.11 6.87
C LEU A 172 -18.43 -2.05 6.60
N THR A 173 -17.98 -2.60 5.47
CA THR A 173 -16.56 -2.53 5.07
C THR A 173 -16.10 -1.09 4.82
N ALA A 174 -16.94 -0.24 4.22
CA ALA A 174 -16.65 1.18 4.04
C ALA A 174 -16.52 1.93 5.37
N ILE A 175 -17.45 1.71 6.31
CA ILE A 175 -17.40 2.33 7.66
C ILE A 175 -16.13 1.92 8.39
N PHE A 176 -15.72 0.65 8.29
CA PHE A 176 -14.46 0.21 8.87
C PHE A 176 -13.24 0.83 8.17
N ALA A 177 -13.22 0.79 6.84
CA ALA A 177 -12.10 1.28 6.04
C ALA A 177 -11.85 2.79 6.24
N MET A 178 -12.91 3.60 6.31
CA MET A 178 -12.81 5.05 6.45
C MET A 178 -12.30 5.52 7.83
N ASN A 179 -12.09 4.63 8.80
CA ASN A 179 -11.45 5.01 10.06
C ASN A 179 -9.97 5.35 9.88
N MET A 180 -9.31 4.83 8.84
CA MET A 180 -7.96 5.25 8.49
C MET A 180 -7.99 6.48 7.61
N GLU A 181 -7.22 7.49 7.96
CA GLU A 181 -7.28 8.82 7.36
C GLU A 181 -6.94 8.79 5.86
N ILE A 182 -5.89 8.04 5.48
CA ILE A 182 -5.50 7.86 4.06
C ILE A 182 -6.62 7.15 3.29
N VAL A 183 -7.23 6.13 3.87
CA VAL A 183 -8.30 5.36 3.22
C VAL A 183 -9.59 6.17 3.11
N ALA A 184 -9.91 6.97 4.14
CA ALA A 184 -11.03 7.90 4.14
C ALA A 184 -10.92 8.90 2.98
N ALA A 185 -9.73 9.47 2.77
CA ALA A 185 -9.46 10.38 1.67
C ALA A 185 -9.61 9.70 0.29
N ILE A 186 -9.14 8.45 0.16
CA ILE A 186 -9.30 7.66 -1.08
C ILE A 186 -10.78 7.39 -1.36
N LEU A 187 -11.52 6.87 -0.38
CA LEU A 187 -12.94 6.54 -0.53
C LEU A 187 -13.77 7.78 -0.85
N MET A 188 -13.54 8.88 -0.12
CA MET A 188 -14.20 10.17 -0.38
C MET A 188 -13.95 10.62 -1.83
N SER A 189 -12.68 10.66 -2.25
CA SER A 189 -12.29 11.14 -3.58
C SER A 189 -12.91 10.30 -4.69
N LEU A 190 -12.83 8.96 -4.58
CA LEU A 190 -13.40 8.05 -5.58
C LEU A 190 -14.92 8.19 -5.64
N TYR A 191 -15.61 8.14 -4.50
CA TYR A 191 -17.07 8.24 -4.50
C TYR A 191 -17.57 9.59 -4.99
N LEU A 192 -16.89 10.71 -4.68
CA LEU A 192 -17.22 12.01 -5.27
C LEU A 192 -17.04 12.02 -6.79
N ILE A 193 -15.90 11.53 -7.29
CA ILE A 193 -15.62 11.48 -8.74
C ILE A 193 -16.68 10.63 -9.45
N PHE A 194 -17.00 9.43 -8.92
CA PHE A 194 -18.00 8.55 -9.52
C PHE A 194 -19.44 9.08 -9.37
N SER A 195 -19.78 9.76 -8.27
CA SER A 195 -21.05 10.46 -8.14
C SER A 195 -21.20 11.55 -9.20
N LEU A 196 -20.19 12.39 -9.39
CA LEU A 196 -20.16 13.43 -10.43
C LEU A 196 -20.28 12.82 -11.83
N TYR A 197 -19.53 11.74 -12.09
CA TYR A 197 -19.59 11.00 -13.35
C TYR A 197 -20.99 10.43 -13.64
N PHE A 198 -21.63 9.80 -12.66
CA PHE A 198 -22.97 9.24 -12.81
C PHE A 198 -24.05 10.31 -12.96
N MET A 199 -23.91 11.46 -12.30
CA MET A 199 -24.77 12.64 -12.53
C MET A 199 -24.63 13.15 -13.96
N TYR A 200 -23.39 13.30 -14.46
CA TYR A 200 -23.14 13.69 -15.85
C TYR A 200 -23.76 12.71 -16.85
N LYS A 201 -23.70 11.40 -16.58
CA LYS A 201 -24.33 10.35 -17.40
C LYS A 201 -25.85 10.21 -17.18
N LYS A 202 -26.47 11.04 -16.34
CA LYS A 202 -27.90 10.96 -15.96
C LYS A 202 -28.32 9.58 -15.41
N LYS A 203 -27.40 8.87 -14.75
CA LYS A 203 -27.58 7.53 -14.16
C LYS A 203 -27.23 7.55 -12.67
N ILE A 204 -27.87 8.44 -11.91
CA ILE A 204 -27.56 8.66 -10.50
C ILE A 204 -27.80 7.38 -9.69
N SER A 205 -26.78 6.92 -8.97
CA SER A 205 -26.92 5.87 -7.96
C SER A 205 -27.09 6.51 -6.58
N ILE A 206 -28.26 6.33 -5.98
CA ILE A 206 -28.57 6.83 -4.63
C ILE A 206 -27.54 6.32 -3.62
N TYR A 207 -27.19 5.03 -3.71
CA TYR A 207 -26.18 4.43 -2.83
C TYR A 207 -24.83 5.14 -2.94
N VAL A 208 -24.33 5.37 -4.17
CA VAL A 208 -23.02 6.02 -4.37
C VAL A 208 -23.04 7.46 -3.84
N THR A 209 -24.11 8.21 -4.09
CA THR A 209 -24.26 9.58 -3.57
C THR A 209 -24.35 9.63 -2.05
N LEU A 210 -25.10 8.72 -1.41
CA LEU A 210 -25.19 8.66 0.05
C LEU A 210 -23.84 8.30 0.69
N MET A 211 -23.11 7.34 0.12
CA MET A 211 -21.78 6.98 0.60
C MET A 211 -20.80 8.15 0.45
N ALA A 212 -20.87 8.92 -0.65
CA ALA A 212 -20.05 10.11 -0.83
C ALA A 212 -20.30 11.14 0.30
N ILE A 213 -21.57 11.38 0.66
CA ILE A 213 -21.94 12.27 1.78
C ILE A 213 -21.38 11.75 3.10
N ILE A 214 -21.50 10.44 3.36
CA ILE A 214 -20.96 9.81 4.58
C ILE A 214 -19.44 10.00 4.66
N PHE A 215 -18.72 9.80 3.56
CA PHE A 215 -17.26 9.96 3.56
C PHE A 215 -16.82 11.42 3.75
N VAL A 216 -17.56 12.39 3.20
CA VAL A 216 -17.34 13.82 3.48
C VAL A 216 -17.56 14.09 4.97
N GLY A 217 -18.67 13.61 5.54
CA GLY A 217 -18.94 13.72 6.97
C GLY A 217 -17.87 13.08 7.85
N ASN A 218 -17.34 11.92 7.45
CA ASN A 218 -16.26 11.25 8.16
C ASN A 218 -14.94 12.02 8.10
N LEU A 219 -14.59 12.65 6.99
CA LEU A 219 -13.42 13.54 6.95
C LEU A 219 -13.61 14.75 7.86
N VAL A 220 -14.80 15.37 7.86
CA VAL A 220 -15.11 16.45 8.81
C VAL A 220 -14.95 15.96 10.25
N PHE A 221 -15.45 14.76 10.58
CA PHE A 221 -15.26 14.14 11.88
C PHE A 221 -13.77 13.94 12.24
N ILE A 222 -12.95 13.45 11.30
CA ILE A 222 -11.49 13.30 11.50
C ILE A 222 -10.82 14.66 11.76
N PHE A 223 -11.20 15.70 11.01
CA PHE A 223 -10.64 17.05 11.18
C PHE A 223 -11.07 17.73 12.48
N LEU A 224 -12.29 17.46 12.97
CA LEU A 224 -12.82 18.02 14.21
C LEU A 224 -12.42 17.22 15.45
N CYS A 225 -11.83 16.03 15.29
CA CYS A 225 -11.40 15.21 16.41
C CYS A 225 -10.26 15.89 17.18
N PRO A 226 -10.47 16.30 18.45
CA PRO A 226 -9.45 17.00 19.23
C PRO A 226 -8.25 16.10 19.53
N GLY A 227 -8.49 14.80 19.71
CA GLY A 227 -7.43 13.83 19.98
C GLY A 227 -6.38 13.76 18.88
N ASN A 228 -6.76 13.96 17.60
CA ASN A 228 -5.80 13.99 16.50
C ASN A 228 -4.80 15.14 16.65
N GLY A 229 -5.26 16.32 17.08
CA GLY A 229 -4.40 17.48 17.32
C GLY A 229 -3.50 17.32 18.55
N ILE A 230 -4.04 16.77 19.64
CA ILE A 230 -3.26 16.47 20.85
C ILE A 230 -2.17 15.44 20.55
N ARG A 231 -2.51 14.37 19.83
CA ARG A 231 -1.53 13.38 19.36
C ARG A 231 -0.48 14.03 18.48
N GLU A 232 -0.86 14.86 17.50
CA GLU A 232 0.13 15.57 16.67
C GLU A 232 1.12 16.37 17.51
N VAL A 233 0.65 17.14 18.51
CA VAL A 233 1.53 17.89 19.42
C VAL A 233 2.44 16.96 20.23
N SER A 234 1.90 15.85 20.75
CA SER A 234 2.70 14.87 21.51
C SER A 234 3.77 14.19 20.64
N GLU A 235 3.43 13.86 19.40
CA GLU A 235 4.31 13.21 18.43
C GLU A 235 5.39 14.16 17.92
N ILE A 236 5.05 15.43 17.72
CA ILE A 236 6.03 16.49 17.47
C ILE A 236 7.00 16.54 18.65
N ALA A 237 6.50 16.70 19.88
CA ALA A 237 7.37 16.83 21.05
C ALA A 237 8.26 15.61 21.29
N ALA A 238 7.76 14.40 21.04
CA ALA A 238 8.48 13.16 21.30
C ALA A 238 9.45 12.76 20.18
N ASN A 239 9.03 12.90 18.91
CA ASN A 239 9.69 12.25 17.78
C ASN A 239 10.31 13.23 16.79
N PHE A 240 9.69 14.40 16.58
CA PHE A 240 10.20 15.38 15.62
C PHE A 240 9.83 16.83 15.97
N PRO A 241 10.42 17.44 17.03
CA PRO A 241 9.98 18.73 17.58
C PRO A 241 9.92 19.86 16.55
N GLU A 242 10.82 19.83 15.58
CA GLU A 242 11.02 20.91 14.63
C GLU A 242 10.04 20.85 13.46
N TYR A 243 9.32 19.73 13.32
CA TYR A 243 8.19 19.61 12.42
C TYR A 243 7.13 20.70 12.65
N ALA A 244 7.03 21.23 13.87
CA ALA A 244 6.16 22.38 14.20
C ALA A 244 6.46 23.64 13.37
N THR A 245 7.73 23.83 12.97
CA THR A 245 8.17 25.03 12.22
C THR A 245 8.11 24.85 10.70
N PHE A 246 7.78 23.66 10.22
CA PHE A 246 7.90 23.31 8.82
C PHE A 246 6.74 23.83 7.97
N GLY A 247 7.10 24.56 6.92
CA GLY A 247 6.20 24.92 5.84
C GLY A 247 5.94 23.75 4.88
N PHE A 248 5.13 24.03 3.86
CA PHE A 248 4.70 23.04 2.87
C PHE A 248 5.88 22.38 2.13
N LEU A 249 6.87 23.18 1.69
CA LEU A 249 8.01 22.67 0.93
C LEU A 249 8.92 21.77 1.78
N GLN A 250 9.14 22.11 3.06
CA GLN A 250 9.88 21.26 3.98
C GLN A 250 9.16 19.91 4.18
N LYS A 251 7.83 19.92 4.36
CA LYS A 251 7.03 18.69 4.47
C LYS A 251 7.14 17.80 3.23
N LEU A 252 7.10 18.38 2.02
CA LEU A 252 7.37 17.62 0.79
C LEU A 252 8.79 17.04 0.74
N THR A 253 9.77 17.80 1.22
CA THR A 253 11.17 17.36 1.29
C THR A 253 11.34 16.17 2.23
N ILE A 254 10.64 16.16 3.37
CA ILE A 254 10.60 15.03 4.31
C ILE A 254 9.94 13.81 3.68
N SER A 255 8.85 13.99 2.92
CA SER A 255 8.24 12.87 2.19
C SER A 255 9.24 12.20 1.23
N ALA A 256 9.98 13.01 0.46
CA ALA A 256 10.97 12.50 -0.49
C ALA A 256 12.14 11.78 0.21
N THR A 257 12.66 12.35 1.29
CA THR A 257 13.78 11.78 2.04
C THR A 257 13.37 10.53 2.80
N SER A 258 12.24 10.56 3.52
CA SER A 258 11.69 9.36 4.17
C SER A 258 11.39 8.23 3.18
N HIS A 259 11.04 8.53 1.93
CA HIS A 259 10.92 7.46 0.93
C HIS A 259 12.26 6.74 0.72
N VAL A 260 13.37 7.46 0.60
CA VAL A 260 14.70 6.84 0.38
C VAL A 260 15.19 6.06 1.61
N PHE A 261 14.91 6.56 2.82
CA PHE A 261 15.39 5.95 4.06
C PHE A 261 14.51 4.80 4.56
N SER A 262 13.20 4.96 4.49
CA SER A 262 12.25 4.01 5.08
C SER A 262 11.77 2.94 4.10
N ILE A 263 12.17 3.01 2.82
CA ILE A 263 11.87 1.97 1.84
C ILE A 263 12.62 0.69 2.21
N ASP A 264 11.90 -0.28 2.78
CA ASP A 264 12.43 -1.60 3.03
C ASP A 264 11.96 -2.58 1.96
N GLN A 265 12.89 -3.41 1.45
CA GLN A 265 12.61 -4.48 0.47
C GLN A 265 11.81 -4.04 -0.76
N ASN A 266 12.53 -3.58 -1.78
CA ASN A 266 11.91 -2.96 -2.94
C ASN A 266 11.54 -3.92 -4.10
N PHE A 267 11.37 -5.21 -3.81
CA PHE A 267 11.15 -6.24 -4.84
C PHE A 267 9.94 -5.95 -5.72
N ILE A 268 8.84 -5.51 -5.12
CA ILE A 268 7.62 -5.17 -5.87
C ILE A 268 7.81 -3.98 -6.82
N LEU A 269 8.44 -2.86 -6.40
CA LEU A 269 8.66 -1.75 -7.35
C LEU A 269 9.65 -2.16 -8.43
N ILE A 270 10.73 -2.87 -8.09
CA ILE A 270 11.69 -3.35 -9.09
C ILE A 270 11.00 -4.24 -10.13
N ALA A 271 10.19 -5.21 -9.69
CA ALA A 271 9.48 -6.11 -10.60
C ALA A 271 8.52 -5.35 -11.52
N VAL A 272 7.69 -4.46 -10.96
CA VAL A 272 6.68 -3.70 -11.72
C VAL A 272 7.35 -2.70 -12.67
N MET A 273 8.41 -2.00 -12.24
CA MET A 273 9.14 -1.07 -13.11
C MET A 273 9.94 -1.80 -14.20
N ALA A 274 10.47 -2.99 -13.91
CA ALA A 274 11.08 -3.84 -14.94
C ALA A 274 10.05 -4.26 -16.00
N MET A 275 8.84 -4.65 -15.57
CA MET A 275 7.72 -4.94 -16.48
C MET A 275 7.39 -3.73 -17.36
N ALA A 276 7.33 -2.52 -16.79
CA ALA A 276 7.08 -1.31 -17.57
C ALA A 276 8.16 -1.06 -18.63
N GLY A 277 9.43 -1.25 -18.28
CA GLY A 277 10.55 -1.19 -19.24
C GLY A 277 10.42 -2.22 -20.36
N LEU A 278 10.13 -3.48 -20.01
CA LEU A 278 9.92 -4.57 -20.97
C LEU A 278 8.75 -4.29 -21.92
N PHE A 279 7.59 -3.90 -21.40
CA PHE A 279 6.42 -3.59 -22.21
C PHE A 279 6.60 -2.35 -23.07
N SER A 280 7.33 -1.33 -22.59
CA SER A 280 7.67 -0.18 -23.43
C SER A 280 8.58 -0.59 -24.60
N TRP A 281 9.57 -1.45 -24.34
CA TRP A 281 10.48 -1.98 -25.37
C TRP A 281 9.75 -2.72 -26.48
N GLN A 282 8.72 -3.47 -26.09
CA GLN A 282 7.90 -4.25 -26.98
C GLN A 282 6.87 -3.40 -27.74
N LYS A 283 6.17 -2.50 -27.06
CA LYS A 283 5.10 -1.67 -27.63
C LYS A 283 5.65 -0.67 -28.65
N TYR A 284 6.83 -0.10 -28.39
CA TYR A 284 7.39 0.99 -29.18
C TYR A 284 8.65 0.58 -29.92
N LYS A 285 8.82 1.07 -31.16
CA LYS A 285 10.06 0.96 -31.93
C LYS A 285 11.03 2.13 -31.69
N SER A 286 10.50 3.32 -31.40
CA SER A 286 11.30 4.52 -31.14
C SER A 286 11.99 4.47 -29.79
N TRP A 287 13.14 5.14 -29.66
CA TRP A 287 13.95 5.10 -28.45
C TRP A 287 13.35 5.91 -27.29
N VAL A 288 12.66 7.02 -27.55
CA VAL A 288 12.14 7.92 -26.50
C VAL A 288 11.17 7.20 -25.55
N PRO A 289 10.10 6.53 -26.02
CA PRO A 289 9.19 5.79 -25.12
C PRO A 289 9.90 4.69 -24.35
N ARG A 290 10.88 4.03 -24.97
CA ARG A 290 11.68 2.96 -24.34
C ARG A 290 12.51 3.47 -23.18
N ILE A 291 13.18 4.61 -23.37
CA ILE A 291 13.93 5.28 -22.29
C ILE A 291 12.99 5.70 -21.17
N ILE A 292 11.85 6.31 -21.49
CA ILE A 292 10.86 6.70 -20.47
C ILE A 292 10.36 5.47 -19.70
N GLY A 293 10.12 4.35 -20.40
CA GLY A 293 9.66 3.10 -19.81
C GLY A 293 10.66 2.44 -18.85
N ILE A 294 11.94 2.41 -19.20
CA ILE A 294 12.99 1.79 -18.36
C ILE A 294 13.52 2.73 -17.26
N SER A 295 13.35 4.05 -17.40
CA SER A 295 13.87 5.03 -16.44
C SER A 295 13.42 4.78 -14.99
N PRO A 296 12.14 4.49 -14.69
CA PRO A 296 11.72 4.19 -13.32
C PRO A 296 12.47 3.02 -12.69
N PHE A 297 12.76 1.97 -13.47
CA PHE A 297 13.51 0.82 -13.00
C PHE A 297 14.93 1.22 -12.60
N VAL A 298 15.61 2.02 -13.44
CA VAL A 298 16.95 2.55 -13.14
C VAL A 298 16.92 3.39 -11.86
N PHE A 299 15.92 4.26 -11.70
CA PHE A 299 15.75 5.05 -10.47
C PHE A 299 15.56 4.15 -9.24
N CYS A 300 14.70 3.12 -9.31
CA CYS A 300 14.52 2.18 -8.20
C CYS A 300 15.82 1.45 -7.84
N VAL A 301 16.60 1.02 -8.84
CA VAL A 301 17.90 0.36 -8.61
C VAL A 301 18.89 1.33 -7.96
N LEU A 302 18.97 2.57 -8.45
CA LEU A 302 19.85 3.61 -7.88
C LEU A 302 19.49 3.93 -6.42
N ILE A 303 18.19 4.07 -6.10
CA ILE A 303 17.72 4.29 -4.73
C ILE A 303 18.13 3.12 -3.83
N ASN A 304 17.99 1.88 -4.29
CA ASN A 304 18.40 0.72 -3.50
C ASN A 304 19.92 0.65 -3.30
N ILE A 305 20.72 0.92 -4.35
CA ILE A 305 22.18 0.97 -4.24
C ILE A 305 22.58 2.06 -3.25
N PHE A 306 22.01 3.26 -3.38
CA PHE A 306 22.24 4.36 -2.46
C PHE A 306 21.89 3.95 -1.03
N ARG A 307 20.71 3.36 -0.81
CA ARG A 307 20.27 2.85 0.49
C ARG A 307 21.26 1.85 1.08
N VAL A 308 21.68 0.85 0.31
CA VAL A 308 22.62 -0.20 0.78
C VAL A 308 23.98 0.40 1.10
N ILE A 309 24.49 1.32 0.29
CA ILE A 309 25.80 1.97 0.55
C ILE A 309 25.71 2.89 1.76
N VAL A 310 24.65 3.68 1.88
CA VAL A 310 24.56 4.74 2.90
C VAL A 310 24.12 4.18 4.26
N LEU A 311 23.15 3.26 4.29
CA LEU A 311 22.63 2.67 5.54
C LEU A 311 23.37 1.42 6.00
N SER A 312 24.27 0.84 5.20
CA SER A 312 25.04 -0.32 5.66
C SER A 312 26.03 0.08 6.75
N PRO A 313 26.05 -0.63 7.90
CA PRO A 313 27.04 -0.41 8.95
C PRO A 313 28.49 -0.46 8.44
N LYS A 314 28.76 -1.23 7.39
CA LYS A 314 30.09 -1.35 6.77
C LYS A 314 30.53 -0.10 6.02
N PHE A 315 29.59 0.70 5.54
CA PHE A 315 29.83 1.83 4.65
C PHE A 315 29.37 3.16 5.25
N HIS A 316 28.84 3.15 6.48
CA HIS A 316 28.43 4.34 7.22
C HIS A 316 29.55 5.41 7.33
N PHE A 317 30.81 4.98 7.37
CA PHE A 317 31.97 5.89 7.36
C PHE A 317 32.09 6.72 6.06
N LEU A 318 31.66 6.20 4.90
CA LEU A 318 31.66 6.96 3.64
C LEU A 318 30.73 8.16 3.77
N PHE A 319 29.57 7.95 4.40
CA PHE A 319 28.62 9.02 4.62
C PHE A 319 29.24 10.16 5.43
N ALA A 320 29.86 9.84 6.57
CA ALA A 320 30.58 10.81 7.40
C ALA A 320 31.73 11.50 6.65
N LYS A 321 32.41 10.79 5.74
CA LYS A 321 33.48 11.38 4.91
C LYS A 321 32.97 12.36 3.85
N PHE A 322 31.78 12.14 3.30
CA PHE A 322 31.17 13.01 2.29
C PHE A 322 30.40 14.19 2.88
N THR A 323 29.69 13.98 3.99
CA THR A 323 28.81 14.99 4.58
C THR A 323 29.41 15.67 5.81
N GLY A 324 30.52 15.14 6.34
CA GLY A 324 31.13 15.57 7.60
C GLY A 324 30.33 15.15 8.85
N ASN A 325 29.23 14.40 8.69
CA ASN A 325 28.28 14.12 9.76
C ASN A 325 27.79 12.67 9.75
N ALA A 326 27.36 12.15 10.90
CA ALA A 326 26.80 10.81 11.01
C ALA A 326 25.37 10.73 10.43
N ILE A 327 24.93 9.55 10.02
CA ILE A 327 23.65 9.38 9.29
C ILE A 327 22.39 9.76 10.10
N ASP A 328 22.46 9.63 11.41
CA ASP A 328 21.45 10.01 12.39
C ASP A 328 21.21 11.52 12.41
N SER A 329 22.24 12.33 12.18
CA SER A 329 22.12 13.79 12.03
C SER A 329 21.40 14.22 10.75
N TRP A 330 21.26 13.31 9.77
CA TRP A 330 20.51 13.52 8.54
C TRP A 330 19.02 13.20 8.67
N VAL A 331 18.66 12.31 9.61
CA VAL A 331 17.26 11.98 9.90
C VAL A 331 16.66 13.00 10.89
N THR A 332 17.49 13.79 11.58
CA THR A 332 17.08 14.86 12.50
C THR A 332 17.26 16.27 11.92
N TYR A 333 16.59 17.27 12.53
CA TYR A 333 16.42 18.65 12.05
C TYR A 333 17.69 19.43 11.67
N THR A 334 18.83 19.20 12.33
CA THR A 334 20.09 19.84 11.94
C THR A 334 20.42 19.58 10.47
N GLY A 335 19.93 18.47 9.93
CA GLY A 335 20.06 18.09 8.54
C GLY A 335 19.23 18.91 7.54
N ILE A 336 18.05 19.43 7.91
CA ILE A 336 17.20 20.16 6.96
C ILE A 336 17.40 21.68 7.07
N ALA A 337 17.63 22.18 8.28
CA ALA A 337 17.66 23.62 8.57
C ALA A 337 19.06 24.25 8.54
N MET A 338 20.15 23.48 8.62
CA MET A 338 21.52 24.02 8.64
C MET A 338 22.32 23.71 7.37
N GLY A 339 22.76 24.78 6.69
CA GLY A 339 23.87 24.78 5.72
C GLY A 339 23.85 23.65 4.68
N TYR A 340 24.97 22.94 4.56
CA TYR A 340 25.20 21.90 3.54
C TYR A 340 24.28 20.68 3.64
N LEU A 341 23.73 20.34 4.81
CA LEU A 341 22.81 19.20 4.91
C LEU A 341 21.43 19.52 4.32
N GLY A 342 20.97 20.77 4.45
CA GLY A 342 19.70 21.20 3.85
C GLY A 342 19.73 21.08 2.33
N PHE A 343 20.88 21.39 1.72
CA PHE A 343 21.10 21.20 0.28
C PHE A 343 20.86 19.76 -0.18
N TYR A 344 21.35 18.76 0.57
CA TYR A 344 21.15 17.37 0.17
C TYR A 344 19.70 16.90 0.31
N HIS A 345 18.97 17.40 1.31
CA HIS A 345 17.53 17.13 1.44
C HIS A 345 16.75 17.68 0.25
N TYR A 346 17.03 18.92 -0.16
CA TYR A 346 16.43 19.50 -1.36
C TYR A 346 16.87 18.81 -2.65
N LEU A 347 18.11 18.29 -2.72
CA LEU A 347 18.59 17.49 -3.84
C LEU A 347 17.82 16.17 -3.96
N VAL A 348 17.58 15.48 -2.84
CA VAL A 348 16.72 14.28 -2.80
C VAL A 348 15.29 14.63 -3.22
N PHE A 349 14.75 15.75 -2.75
CA PHE A 349 13.45 16.23 -3.17
C PHE A 349 13.38 16.49 -4.68
N ALA A 350 14.38 17.15 -5.26
CA ALA A 350 14.46 17.38 -6.70
C ALA A 350 14.56 16.06 -7.49
N PHE A 351 15.42 15.14 -7.05
CA PHE A 351 15.56 13.81 -7.64
C PHE A 351 14.24 13.01 -7.60
N MET A 352 13.56 13.02 -6.45
CA MET A 352 12.27 12.33 -6.29
C MET A 352 11.15 13.00 -7.09
N SER A 353 11.18 14.32 -7.26
CA SER A 353 10.23 15.04 -8.12
C SER A 353 10.41 14.65 -9.59
N VAL A 354 11.66 14.52 -10.05
CA VAL A 354 11.96 13.97 -11.39
C VAL A 354 11.44 12.54 -11.51
N PHE A 355 11.65 11.70 -10.49
CA PHE A 355 11.13 10.34 -10.47
C PHE A 355 9.60 10.28 -10.60
N VAL A 356 8.87 11.14 -9.87
CA VAL A 356 7.41 11.26 -9.97
C VAL A 356 6.96 11.65 -11.38
N VAL A 357 7.63 12.64 -12.00
CA VAL A 357 7.33 13.04 -13.39
C VAL A 357 7.57 11.89 -14.35
N ILE A 358 8.66 11.14 -14.20
CA ILE A 358 8.96 9.97 -15.04
C ILE A 358 7.88 8.88 -14.85
N LEU A 359 7.44 8.61 -13.62
CA LEU A 359 6.35 7.64 -13.38
C LEU A 359 5.04 8.07 -14.06
N ALA A 360 4.69 9.35 -14.01
CA ALA A 360 3.52 9.89 -14.67
C ALA A 360 3.63 9.78 -16.21
N LEU A 361 4.77 10.18 -16.77
CA LEU A 361 5.06 10.08 -18.20
C LEU A 361 5.06 8.62 -18.68
N MET A 362 5.68 7.71 -17.94
CA MET A 362 5.70 6.29 -18.24
C MET A 362 4.27 5.72 -18.26
N THR A 363 3.43 6.13 -17.31
CA THR A 363 2.04 5.67 -17.22
C THR A 363 1.24 6.14 -18.43
N TYR A 364 1.36 7.43 -18.75
CA TYR A 364 0.72 7.99 -19.94
C TYR A 364 1.20 7.32 -21.22
N VAL A 365 2.52 7.19 -21.42
CA VAL A 365 3.10 6.58 -22.62
C VAL A 365 2.60 5.15 -22.81
N LEU A 366 2.60 4.32 -21.76
CA LEU A 366 2.14 2.94 -21.88
C LEU A 366 0.63 2.85 -22.17
N PHE A 367 -0.20 3.65 -21.49
CA PHE A 367 -1.65 3.49 -21.54
C PHE A 367 -2.40 4.49 -22.42
N LYS A 368 -1.76 5.46 -23.09
CA LYS A 368 -2.46 6.53 -23.85
C LYS A 368 -3.45 6.01 -24.91
N ASP A 369 -3.21 4.82 -25.44
CA ASP A 369 -4.04 4.18 -26.48
C ASP A 369 -5.01 3.12 -25.89
N SER A 370 -5.02 2.94 -24.57
CA SER A 370 -5.81 1.95 -23.83
C SER A 370 -7.00 2.62 -23.15
N ASP A 371 -8.13 1.92 -23.10
CA ASP A 371 -9.31 2.33 -22.32
C ASP A 371 -9.05 2.33 -20.81
N LYS A 372 -7.99 1.65 -20.35
CA LYS A 372 -7.57 1.57 -18.95
C LYS A 372 -6.72 2.77 -18.49
N LEU A 373 -6.43 3.76 -19.36
CA LEU A 373 -5.61 4.93 -19.00
C LEU A 373 -6.07 5.62 -17.71
N GLY A 374 -7.38 5.90 -17.59
CA GLY A 374 -7.91 6.59 -16.42
C GLY A 374 -7.66 5.81 -15.13
N ILE A 375 -7.87 4.49 -15.14
CA ILE A 375 -7.62 3.61 -13.98
C ILE A 375 -6.12 3.54 -13.70
N ALA A 376 -5.27 3.41 -14.73
CA ALA A 376 -3.83 3.37 -14.58
C ALA A 376 -3.28 4.66 -13.93
N VAL A 377 -3.78 5.83 -14.36
CA VAL A 377 -3.45 7.14 -13.76
C VAL A 377 -3.93 7.23 -12.31
N LEU A 378 -5.15 6.77 -12.00
CA LEU A 378 -5.66 6.77 -10.62
C LEU A 378 -4.84 5.85 -9.70
N VAL A 379 -4.47 4.66 -10.17
CA VAL A 379 -3.68 3.70 -9.39
C VAL A 379 -2.25 4.22 -9.16
N MET A 380 -1.60 4.75 -10.21
CA MET A 380 -0.27 5.35 -10.08
C MET A 380 -0.29 6.60 -9.20
N GLY A 381 -1.32 7.45 -9.36
CA GLY A 381 -1.54 8.61 -8.52
C GLY A 381 -1.73 8.25 -7.05
N ALA A 382 -2.55 7.23 -6.75
CA ALA A 382 -2.72 6.71 -5.39
C ALA A 382 -1.39 6.20 -4.81
N SER A 383 -0.58 5.50 -5.62
CA SER A 383 0.75 5.04 -5.23
C SER A 383 1.68 6.19 -4.85
N ILE A 384 1.72 7.27 -5.65
CA ILE A 384 2.58 8.43 -5.41
C ILE A 384 2.08 9.20 -4.18
N MET A 385 0.77 9.48 -4.12
CA MET A 385 0.17 10.28 -3.04
C MET A 385 0.24 9.58 -1.69
N ALA A 386 0.17 8.24 -1.64
CA ALA A 386 0.40 7.48 -0.42
C ALA A 386 1.77 7.78 0.23
N ARG A 387 2.78 8.16 -0.57
CA ARG A 387 4.08 8.60 -0.06
C ARG A 387 4.13 10.09 0.21
N VAL A 388 3.58 10.92 -0.68
CA VAL A 388 3.57 12.38 -0.52
C VAL A 388 2.92 12.80 0.80
N VAL A 389 1.77 12.21 1.12
CA VAL A 389 1.01 12.53 2.35
C VAL A 389 1.81 12.24 3.62
N MET A 390 2.75 11.29 3.59
CA MET A 390 3.55 10.96 4.78
C MET A 390 4.46 12.11 5.22
N GLY A 391 4.86 13.01 4.31
CA GLY A 391 5.59 14.23 4.69
C GLY A 391 4.77 15.21 5.53
N PHE A 392 3.45 15.03 5.57
CA PHE A 392 2.50 15.79 6.38
C PHE A 392 2.18 15.09 7.70
N SER A 393 3.05 14.18 8.16
CA SER A 393 2.96 13.56 9.47
C SER A 393 4.29 13.69 10.22
N PRO A 394 4.28 14.11 11.50
CA PRO A 394 5.50 14.19 12.31
C PRO A 394 6.11 12.80 12.58
N THR A 395 5.34 11.72 12.42
CA THR A 395 5.77 10.34 12.71
C THR A 395 6.31 9.61 11.50
N VAL A 396 6.65 10.31 10.42
CA VAL A 396 7.02 9.70 9.13
C VAL A 396 8.24 8.76 9.21
N TYR A 397 9.25 9.10 10.01
CA TYR A 397 10.42 8.25 10.21
C TYR A 397 10.13 7.12 11.20
N GLU A 398 9.44 7.44 12.30
CA GLU A 398 9.04 6.45 13.32
C GLU A 398 8.10 5.38 12.75
N SER A 399 7.21 5.79 11.85
CA SER A 399 6.32 4.87 11.18
C SER A 399 7.03 3.98 10.18
N GLY A 400 8.18 4.41 9.66
CA GLY A 400 9.06 3.60 8.84
C GLY A 400 8.33 2.87 7.70
N ALA A 401 8.63 1.58 7.55
CA ALA A 401 8.20 0.77 6.41
C ALA A 401 6.68 0.54 6.31
N ARG A 402 5.91 0.52 7.42
CA ARG A 402 4.45 0.22 7.34
C ARG A 402 3.66 1.20 6.49
N THR A 403 4.18 2.41 6.36
CA THR A 403 3.58 3.50 5.57
C THR A 403 3.65 3.25 4.06
N PHE A 404 4.43 2.26 3.60
CA PHE A 404 4.52 1.86 2.20
C PHE A 404 3.43 0.87 1.76
N LEU A 405 2.65 0.31 2.70
CA LEU A 405 1.66 -0.72 2.39
C LEU A 405 0.72 -0.31 1.23
N PHE A 406 0.18 0.91 1.30
CA PHE A 406 -0.68 1.46 0.26
C PHE A 406 0.04 1.55 -1.09
N GLN A 407 1.27 2.07 -1.10
CA GLN A 407 2.09 2.16 -2.31
C GLN A 407 2.32 0.77 -2.93
N TYR A 408 2.76 -0.20 -2.14
CA TYR A 408 3.08 -1.53 -2.63
C TYR A 408 1.86 -2.28 -3.18
N VAL A 409 0.72 -2.22 -2.49
CA VAL A 409 -0.51 -2.84 -3.00
C VAL A 409 -1.02 -2.16 -4.26
N THR A 410 -0.94 -0.82 -4.35
CA THR A 410 -1.28 -0.13 -5.61
C THR A 410 -0.34 -0.50 -6.75
N MET A 411 0.93 -0.77 -6.46
CA MET A 411 1.91 -1.23 -7.47
C MET A 411 1.64 -2.66 -7.93
N VAL A 412 1.16 -3.54 -7.04
CA VAL A 412 0.62 -4.85 -7.45
C VAL A 412 -0.54 -4.67 -8.43
N ILE A 413 -1.50 -3.79 -8.12
CA ILE A 413 -2.64 -3.49 -9.01
C ILE A 413 -2.13 -2.94 -10.36
N PHE A 414 -1.18 -2.01 -10.34
CA PHE A 414 -0.59 -1.45 -11.56
C PHE A 414 0.12 -2.51 -12.41
N GLY A 415 0.88 -3.41 -11.78
CA GLY A 415 1.51 -4.56 -12.43
C GLY A 415 0.49 -5.48 -13.11
N ILE A 416 -0.66 -5.72 -12.47
CA ILE A 416 -1.75 -6.52 -13.05
C ILE A 416 -2.44 -5.84 -14.23
N LEU A 417 -2.65 -4.52 -14.15
CA LEU A 417 -3.17 -3.75 -15.28
C LEU A 417 -2.22 -3.83 -16.48
N MET A 418 -0.91 -3.63 -16.26
CA MET A 418 0.10 -3.76 -17.32
C MET A 418 0.17 -5.17 -17.89
N TYR A 419 0.21 -6.20 -17.03
CA TYR A 419 0.27 -7.58 -17.46
C TYR A 419 -0.95 -7.93 -18.32
N SER A 420 -2.15 -7.59 -17.86
CA SER A 420 -3.39 -7.89 -18.59
C SER A 420 -3.46 -7.17 -19.94
N GLU A 421 -2.94 -5.95 -20.02
CA GLU A 421 -2.99 -5.13 -21.23
C GLU A 421 -1.92 -5.50 -22.26
N PHE A 422 -0.68 -5.73 -21.82
CA PHE A 422 0.47 -5.80 -22.72
C PHE A 422 1.06 -7.20 -22.88
N ASN A 423 0.80 -8.14 -21.96
CA ASN A 423 1.22 -9.53 -22.13
C ASN A 423 0.64 -10.17 -23.40
N PRO A 424 -0.64 -9.95 -23.80
CA PRO A 424 -1.18 -10.51 -25.05
C PRO A 424 -0.45 -10.03 -26.32
N LEU A 425 0.27 -8.92 -26.26
CA LEU A 425 1.04 -8.40 -27.39
C LEU A 425 2.37 -9.17 -27.60
N MET A 426 2.77 -10.02 -26.64
CA MET A 426 4.05 -10.76 -26.67
C MET A 426 3.90 -12.08 -27.41
N THR A 427 5.00 -12.57 -27.98
CA THR A 427 5.09 -13.97 -28.44
C THR A 427 4.91 -14.93 -27.27
N ASP A 428 4.35 -16.12 -27.52
CA ASP A 428 4.08 -17.12 -26.47
C ASP A 428 5.31 -17.50 -25.65
N ASP A 429 6.49 -17.56 -26.29
CA ASP A 429 7.76 -17.84 -25.63
C ASP A 429 8.13 -16.71 -24.64
N ASN A 430 7.98 -15.46 -25.05
CA ASN A 430 8.25 -14.31 -24.18
C ASN A 430 7.24 -14.21 -23.03
N GLN A 431 5.96 -14.55 -23.27
CA GLN A 431 4.96 -14.62 -22.20
C GLN A 431 5.31 -15.69 -21.16
N LYS A 432 5.79 -16.85 -21.60
CA LYS A 432 6.24 -17.93 -20.69
C LYS A 432 7.47 -17.49 -19.88
N LYS A 433 8.46 -16.87 -20.53
CA LYS A 433 9.65 -16.32 -19.85
C LYS A 433 9.30 -15.27 -18.81
N LEU A 434 8.41 -14.32 -19.14
CA LEU A 434 7.95 -13.31 -18.19
C LEU A 434 7.23 -13.95 -17.00
N PHE A 435 6.33 -14.91 -17.25
CA PHE A 435 5.63 -15.63 -16.19
C PHE A 435 6.59 -16.33 -15.22
N LEU A 436 7.59 -17.05 -15.75
CA LEU A 436 8.60 -17.74 -14.95
C LEU A 436 9.49 -16.75 -14.17
N LEU A 437 9.88 -15.63 -14.80
CA LEU A 437 10.68 -14.59 -14.15
C LEU A 437 9.92 -13.97 -12.97
N LEU A 438 8.63 -13.66 -13.14
CA LEU A 438 7.80 -13.12 -12.08
C LEU A 438 7.63 -14.14 -10.95
N GLY A 439 7.44 -15.42 -11.27
CA GLY A 439 7.41 -16.49 -10.27
C GLY A 439 8.70 -16.59 -9.47
N PHE A 440 9.85 -16.55 -10.15
CA PHE A 440 11.16 -16.56 -9.50
C PHE A 440 11.37 -15.34 -8.59
N MET A 441 11.04 -14.14 -9.06
CA MET A 441 11.10 -12.91 -8.26
C MET A 441 10.19 -13.00 -7.03
N GLY A 442 8.99 -13.55 -7.19
CA GLY A 442 8.06 -13.79 -6.09
C GLY A 442 8.64 -14.73 -5.02
N VAL A 443 9.27 -15.83 -5.44
CA VAL A 443 9.93 -16.76 -4.50
C VAL A 443 11.06 -16.06 -3.74
N LEU A 444 11.89 -15.25 -4.40
CA LEU A 444 12.95 -14.49 -3.73
C LEU A 444 12.38 -13.50 -2.70
N GLY A 445 11.34 -12.73 -3.06
CA GLY A 445 10.69 -11.79 -2.15
C GLY A 445 10.06 -12.47 -0.94
N TYR A 446 9.44 -13.64 -1.15
CA TYR A 446 8.89 -14.44 -0.07
C TYR A 446 9.98 -14.98 0.86
N LEU A 447 11.05 -15.57 0.30
CA LEU A 447 12.17 -16.11 1.07
C LEU A 447 12.83 -15.03 1.92
N GLU A 448 13.05 -13.84 1.35
CA GLU A 448 13.62 -12.72 2.10
C GLU A 448 12.72 -12.28 3.25
N SER A 449 11.40 -12.23 3.04
CA SER A 449 10.43 -11.94 4.11
C SER A 449 10.43 -13.03 5.17
N PHE A 450 10.47 -14.29 4.78
CA PHE A 450 10.49 -15.44 5.68
C PHE A 450 11.74 -15.49 6.55
N LEU A 451 12.91 -15.24 5.96
CA LEU A 451 14.20 -15.18 6.65
C LEU A 451 14.32 -14.04 7.65
N LYS A 452 13.42 -13.03 7.61
CA LYS A 452 13.34 -11.99 8.64
C LYS A 452 12.46 -12.39 9.83
N ILE A 453 11.61 -13.41 9.68
CA ILE A 453 10.75 -13.90 10.76
C ILE A 453 11.47 -14.93 11.63
N ILE A 454 12.23 -15.84 11.00
CA ILE A 454 13.06 -16.83 11.67
C ILE A 454 14.34 -16.17 12.14
#